data_AF-X1M8R8-F1
#
_entry.id   AF-X1M8R8-F1
#
_cell.length_a   1.000
_cell.length_b   1.000
_cell.length_c   1.000
_cell.angle_alpha   90.00
_cell.angle_beta   90.00
_cell.angle_gamma   90.00
#
_symmetry.space_group_name_H-M   'P 1'
#
loop_
_entity.id
_entity.type
_entity.pdbx_description
1 polymer ?
#
loop_
_entity_poly.entity_id
_entity_poly.type
_entity_poly.pdbx_seq_one_letter_code
_entity_poly.pdbx_strand_id
1 'polypeptide(L)'
;ATYYGMPISLTHSFLAGLAAAGLAVAGSEAVAWGVIGRILSAVITAPVLGFVGGFVMMVILFWVFRHSVPTKIQTIFSHLQIPSAAFIAYAHGKNDGQMPIGIITMALVIYYEQTGQIGQAAALWKSIPWWIITISALSISSGMAIGGWRVIKTLGLRVTTLRPIHGFTAQTSAATIIEIASHLGIPISTTHCISSSIMGVGATRRLSAVRWGIASNIITAWILTFPICGGLGYLFA
;
A
#
# COMPACT_ATOMS: atom_id res chain seq x y z
N ALA A 1 12.50 8.02 -3.50
CA ALA A 1 12.24 6.62 -3.92
C ALA A 1 11.59 6.51 -5.31
N THR A 2 10.47 7.17 -5.58
CA THR A 2 9.74 7.11 -6.87
C THR A 2 10.60 7.41 -8.10
N TYR A 3 11.47 8.42 -8.03
CA TYR A 3 12.42 8.74 -9.11
C TYR A 3 13.32 7.54 -9.48
N TYR A 4 13.76 6.76 -8.49
CA TYR A 4 14.58 5.56 -8.71
C TYR A 4 13.74 4.31 -9.03
N GLY A 5 12.41 4.43 -9.11
CA GLY A 5 11.50 3.31 -9.35
C GLY A 5 11.51 2.27 -8.22
N MET A 6 11.91 2.68 -7.01
CA MET A 6 11.92 1.81 -5.83
C MET A 6 10.52 1.78 -5.19
N PRO A 7 9.86 0.61 -5.13
CA PRO A 7 8.58 0.47 -4.47
C PRO A 7 8.78 0.50 -2.96
N ILE A 8 8.42 1.62 -2.32
CA ILE A 8 8.42 1.79 -0.86
C ILE A 8 7.01 2.00 -0.33
N SER A 9 6.80 1.70 0.94
CA SER A 9 5.51 1.92 1.58
C SER A 9 5.32 3.36 2.03
N LEU A 10 4.27 4.02 1.53
CA LEU A 10 3.84 5.32 2.05
C LEU A 10 3.41 5.23 3.51
N THR A 11 2.63 4.21 3.88
CA THR A 11 2.17 3.96 5.27
C THR A 11 3.31 3.99 6.28
N HIS A 12 4.35 3.18 6.06
CA HIS A 12 5.51 3.13 6.95
C HIS A 12 6.33 4.42 6.94
N SER A 13 6.56 5.02 5.77
CA SER A 13 7.30 6.28 5.64
C SER A 13 6.61 7.40 6.43
N PHE A 14 5.30 7.54 6.23
CA PHE A 14 4.47 8.57 6.82
C PHE A 14 4.40 8.41 8.35
N LEU A 15 4.12 7.19 8.82
CA LEU A 15 3.95 6.94 10.26
C LEU A 15 5.28 6.99 11.02
N ALA A 16 6.38 6.52 10.42
CA ALA A 16 7.71 6.67 11.00
C ALA A 16 8.09 8.15 11.14
N GLY A 17 7.85 8.95 10.09
CA GLY A 17 8.12 10.40 10.12
C GLY A 17 7.24 11.13 11.12
N LEU A 18 5.93 10.86 11.13
CA LEU A 18 4.98 11.50 12.04
C LEU A 18 5.26 11.15 13.51
N ALA A 19 5.53 9.89 13.82
CA ALA A 19 5.85 9.46 15.18
C ALA A 19 7.17 10.07 15.67
N ALA A 20 8.18 10.12 14.81
CA ALA A 20 9.46 10.74 15.15
C ALA A 20 9.36 12.26 15.33
N ALA A 21 8.53 12.94 14.53
CA ALA A 21 8.26 14.36 14.70
C ALA A 21 7.51 14.65 16.01
N GLY A 22 6.48 13.84 16.34
CA GLY A 22 5.78 13.92 17.62
C GLY A 22 6.72 13.68 18.82
N LEU A 23 7.63 12.70 18.69
CA LEU A 23 8.65 12.43 19.69
C LEU A 23 9.59 13.63 19.90
N ALA A 24 9.99 14.32 18.84
CA ALA A 24 10.86 15.49 18.91
C ALA A 24 10.20 16.70 19.60
N VAL A 25 8.92 16.96 19.29
CA VAL A 25 8.21 18.17 19.77
C VAL A 25 7.58 17.98 21.15
N ALA A 26 6.96 16.83 21.39
CA ALA A 26 6.13 16.60 22.57
C ALA A 26 6.57 15.38 23.41
N GLY A 27 7.71 14.77 23.06
CA GLY A 27 8.27 13.65 23.80
C GLY A 27 7.54 12.33 23.59
N SER A 28 7.93 11.31 24.35
CA SER A 28 7.44 9.92 24.21
C SER A 28 5.93 9.79 24.39
N GLU A 29 5.32 10.66 25.19
CA GLU A 29 3.89 10.58 25.54
C GLU A 29 2.96 10.94 24.37
N ALA A 30 3.45 11.74 23.41
CA ALA A 30 2.68 12.08 22.22
C ALA A 30 2.60 10.94 21.18
N VAL A 31 3.44 9.91 21.33
CA VAL A 31 3.49 8.78 20.39
C VAL A 31 2.56 7.66 20.85
N ALA A 32 1.60 7.32 20.01
CA ALA A 32 0.72 6.18 20.23
C ALA A 32 1.46 4.85 19.97
N TRP A 33 2.30 4.41 20.92
CA TRP A 33 3.15 3.21 20.80
C TRP A 33 2.38 1.94 20.45
N GLY A 34 1.14 1.79 20.92
CA GLY A 34 0.28 0.66 20.56
C GLY A 34 -0.07 0.63 19.07
N VAL A 35 -0.25 1.79 18.43
CA VAL A 35 -0.50 1.91 17.00
C VAL A 35 0.79 1.62 16.22
N ILE A 36 1.92 2.19 16.67
CA ILE A 36 3.24 1.94 16.06
C ILE A 36 3.60 0.46 16.10
N GLY A 37 3.36 -0.25 17.21
CA GLY A 37 3.59 -1.69 17.31
C GLY A 37 2.77 -2.49 16.30
N ARG A 38 1.48 -2.14 16.11
CA ARG A 38 0.63 -2.76 15.07
C ARG A 38 1.17 -2.51 13.67
N ILE A 39 1.61 -1.29 13.38
CA ILE A 39 2.20 -0.93 12.08
C ILE A 39 3.52 -1.68 11.84
N LEU A 40 4.39 -1.78 12.85
CA LEU A 40 5.64 -2.54 12.74
C LEU A 40 5.37 -4.03 12.47
N SER A 41 4.33 -4.61 13.09
CA SER A 41 3.92 -5.97 12.76
C SER A 41 3.45 -6.11 11.30
N ALA A 42 2.83 -5.05 10.74
CA ALA A 42 2.37 -5.02 9.35
C ALA A 42 3.52 -5.06 8.32
N VAL A 43 4.74 -4.70 8.72
CA VAL A 43 5.94 -4.81 7.88
C VAL A 43 6.20 -6.23 7.46
N ILE A 44 5.92 -7.19 8.34
CA ILE A 44 6.14 -8.62 8.11
C ILE A 44 4.85 -9.28 7.63
N THR A 45 3.71 -8.98 8.26
CA THR A 45 2.45 -9.66 7.92
C THR A 45 1.98 -9.31 6.50
N ALA A 46 2.15 -8.08 6.03
CA ALA A 46 1.71 -7.70 4.68
C ALA A 46 2.46 -8.42 3.56
N PRO A 47 3.81 -8.49 3.57
CA PRO A 47 4.53 -9.32 2.61
C PRO A 47 4.15 -10.80 2.68
N VAL A 48 4.05 -11.37 3.89
CA VAL A 48 3.74 -12.79 4.07
C VAL A 48 2.35 -13.12 3.53
N LEU A 49 1.34 -12.35 3.93
CA LEU A 49 -0.03 -12.52 3.43
C LEU A 49 -0.10 -12.29 1.92
N GLY A 50 0.58 -11.25 1.41
CA GLY A 50 0.65 -10.98 -0.02
C GLY A 50 1.24 -12.15 -0.79
N PHE A 51 2.40 -12.65 -0.38
CA PHE A 51 3.08 -13.78 -1.01
C PHE A 51 2.24 -15.05 -0.96
N VAL A 52 1.78 -15.45 0.22
CA VAL A 52 0.98 -16.66 0.41
C VAL A 52 -0.34 -16.56 -0.34
N GLY A 53 -1.03 -15.43 -0.23
CA GLY A 53 -2.29 -15.19 -0.93
C GLY A 53 -2.13 -15.26 -2.45
N GLY A 54 -1.11 -14.60 -3.00
CA GLY A 54 -0.83 -14.64 -4.43
C GLY A 54 -0.49 -16.05 -4.91
N PHE A 55 0.32 -16.78 -4.13
CA PHE A 55 0.69 -18.16 -4.41
C PHE A 55 -0.54 -19.10 -4.40
N VAL A 56 -1.32 -19.07 -3.33
CA VAL A 56 -2.51 -19.92 -3.15
C VAL A 56 -3.57 -19.61 -4.21
N MET A 57 -3.86 -18.34 -4.46
CA MET A 57 -4.81 -17.92 -5.50
C MET A 57 -4.38 -18.44 -6.88
N MET A 58 -3.08 -18.38 -7.19
CA MET A 58 -2.56 -18.87 -8.47
C MET A 58 -2.66 -20.40 -8.58
N VAL A 59 -2.39 -21.14 -7.50
CA VAL A 59 -2.57 -22.61 -7.46
C VAL A 59 -4.03 -22.99 -7.68
N ILE A 60 -4.97 -22.28 -7.06
CA ILE A 60 -6.41 -22.49 -7.26
C ILE A 60 -6.76 -22.29 -8.73
N LEU A 61 -6.32 -21.19 -9.36
CA LEU A 61 -6.58 -20.93 -10.77
C LEU A 61 -5.96 -21.98 -11.69
N PHE A 62 -4.75 -22.46 -11.39
CA PHE A 62 -4.15 -23.57 -12.15
C PHE A 62 -5.00 -24.84 -12.07
N TRP A 63 -5.56 -25.17 -10.91
CA TRP A 63 -6.45 -26.31 -10.76
C TRP A 63 -7.77 -26.15 -11.52
N VAL A 64 -8.40 -24.97 -11.40
CA VAL A 64 -9.67 -24.66 -12.09
C VAL A 64 -9.51 -24.70 -13.61
N PHE A 65 -8.43 -24.15 -14.14
CA PHE A 65 -8.20 -24.02 -15.58
C PHE A 65 -7.27 -25.10 -16.16
N ARG A 66 -6.99 -26.20 -15.43
CA ARG A 66 -6.00 -27.21 -15.84
C ARG A 66 -6.30 -27.90 -17.18
N HIS A 67 -7.57 -27.97 -17.58
CA HIS A 67 -8.00 -28.56 -18.86
C HIS A 67 -8.29 -27.52 -19.95
N SER A 68 -8.01 -26.23 -19.69
CA SER A 68 -8.31 -25.14 -20.63
C SER A 68 -7.13 -24.84 -21.54
N VAL A 69 -7.42 -24.49 -22.80
CA VAL A 69 -6.40 -24.13 -23.80
C VAL A 69 -5.73 -22.80 -23.42
N PRO A 70 -4.37 -22.70 -23.48
CA PRO A 70 -3.64 -21.49 -23.08
C PRO A 70 -4.09 -20.19 -23.78
N THR A 71 -4.47 -20.26 -25.05
CA THR A 71 -4.96 -19.10 -25.83
C THR A 71 -6.28 -18.57 -25.27
N LYS A 72 -7.22 -19.46 -24.94
CA LYS A 72 -8.51 -19.09 -24.32
C LYS A 72 -8.31 -18.44 -22.95
N ILE A 73 -7.40 -18.99 -22.13
CA ILE A 73 -7.02 -18.42 -20.84
C ILE A 73 -6.48 -17.00 -21.03
N GLN A 74 -5.56 -16.80 -21.97
CA GLN A 74 -4.96 -15.50 -22.21
C GLN A 74 -6.02 -14.44 -22.57
N THR A 75 -6.98 -14.78 -23.44
CA THR A 75 -8.07 -13.87 -23.81
C THR A 75 -9.01 -13.58 -22.64
N ILE A 76 -9.40 -14.58 -21.86
CA ILE A 76 -10.30 -14.35 -20.70
C ILE A 76 -9.61 -13.45 -19.68
N PHE A 77 -8.38 -13.78 -19.28
CA PHE A 77 -7.69 -13.04 -18.23
C PHE A 77 -7.21 -11.66 -18.68
N SER A 78 -7.02 -11.39 -19.98
CA SER A 78 -6.76 -10.02 -20.44
C SER A 78 -7.95 -9.10 -20.21
N HIS A 79 -9.19 -9.62 -20.34
CA HIS A 79 -10.39 -8.86 -20.02
C HIS A 79 -10.60 -8.75 -18.51
N LEU A 80 -10.40 -9.83 -17.76
CA LEU A 80 -10.54 -9.83 -16.29
C LEU A 80 -9.47 -8.99 -15.59
N GLN A 81 -8.33 -8.75 -16.22
CA GLN A 81 -7.28 -7.91 -15.65
C GLN A 81 -7.71 -6.44 -15.46
N ILE A 82 -8.65 -5.95 -16.27
CA ILE A 82 -9.17 -4.58 -16.17
C ILE A 82 -9.97 -4.37 -14.87
N PRO A 83 -11.01 -5.18 -14.56
CA PRO A 83 -11.72 -5.05 -13.29
C PRO A 83 -10.84 -5.40 -12.08
N SER A 84 -9.87 -6.32 -12.19
CA SER A 84 -8.93 -6.54 -11.08
C SER A 84 -8.00 -5.35 -10.84
N ALA A 85 -7.57 -4.67 -11.90
CA ALA A 85 -6.81 -3.43 -11.79
C ALA A 85 -7.65 -2.31 -11.14
N ALA A 86 -8.93 -2.21 -11.48
CA ALA A 86 -9.85 -1.29 -10.82
C ALA A 86 -10.04 -1.64 -9.34
N PHE A 87 -10.15 -2.92 -9.00
CA PHE A 87 -10.32 -3.37 -7.62
C PHE A 87 -9.10 -3.07 -6.74
N ILE A 88 -7.88 -3.34 -7.22
CA ILE A 88 -6.67 -2.95 -6.48
C ILE A 88 -6.53 -1.43 -6.38
N ALA A 89 -6.92 -0.67 -7.40
CA ALA A 89 -6.91 0.80 -7.34
C ALA A 89 -7.90 1.32 -6.29
N TYR A 90 -9.10 0.74 -6.20
CA TYR A 90 -10.08 1.03 -5.15
C TYR A 90 -9.53 0.71 -3.76
N ALA A 91 -9.04 -0.51 -3.54
CA ALA A 91 -8.51 -0.95 -2.24
C ALA A 91 -7.30 -0.10 -1.82
N HIS A 92 -6.43 0.25 -2.77
CA HIS A 92 -5.31 1.16 -2.57
C HIS A 92 -5.78 2.57 -2.17
N GLY A 93 -6.72 3.15 -2.90
CA GLY A 93 -7.25 4.48 -2.60
C GLY A 93 -7.97 4.55 -1.25
N LYS A 94 -8.72 3.51 -0.88
CA LYS A 94 -9.41 3.43 0.42
C LYS A 94 -8.44 3.36 1.59
N ASN A 95 -7.33 2.62 1.46
CA ASN A 95 -6.31 2.48 2.50
C ASN A 95 -5.38 3.69 2.58
N ASP A 96 -4.74 4.05 1.47
CA ASP A 96 -3.75 5.12 1.41
C ASP A 96 -4.40 6.52 1.52
N GLY A 97 -5.67 6.65 1.11
CA GLY A 97 -6.46 7.89 1.23
C GLY A 97 -6.63 8.39 2.67
N GLN A 98 -6.55 7.50 3.66
CA GLN A 98 -6.68 7.89 5.07
C GLN A 98 -5.55 8.82 5.55
N MET A 99 -4.36 8.73 4.93
CA MET A 99 -3.20 9.53 5.35
C MET A 99 -3.42 11.04 5.08
N PRO A 100 -3.62 11.49 3.84
CA PRO A 100 -3.86 12.91 3.57
C PRO A 100 -5.16 13.42 4.24
N ILE A 101 -6.21 12.59 4.29
CA ILE A 101 -7.45 12.94 5.00
C ILE A 101 -7.13 13.21 6.48
N GLY A 102 -6.40 12.32 7.14
CA GLY A 102 -6.02 12.45 8.55
C GLY A 102 -5.19 13.70 8.84
N ILE A 103 -4.18 14.01 8.00
CA ILE A 103 -3.34 15.20 8.17
C ILE A 103 -4.17 16.48 8.02
N ILE A 104 -4.97 16.59 6.95
CA ILE A 104 -5.77 17.78 6.69
C ILE A 104 -6.80 17.97 7.80
N THR A 105 -7.46 16.89 8.24
CA THR A 105 -8.40 16.95 9.37
C THR A 105 -7.71 17.38 10.66
N MET A 106 -6.53 16.84 11.00
CA MET A 106 -5.75 17.28 12.17
C MET A 106 -5.41 18.77 12.12
N ALA A 107 -4.92 19.25 10.97
CA ALA A 107 -4.58 20.67 10.81
C ALA A 107 -5.79 21.59 11.02
N LEU A 108 -6.96 21.20 10.49
CA LEU A 108 -8.20 21.96 10.68
C LEU A 108 -8.71 21.92 12.13
N VAL A 109 -8.59 20.77 12.80
CA VAL A 109 -8.96 20.64 14.22
C VAL A 109 -8.15 21.61 15.06
N ILE A 110 -6.82 21.63 14.88
CA ILE A 110 -5.92 22.56 15.59
C ILE A 110 -6.31 24.01 15.29
N TYR A 111 -6.58 24.35 14.02
CA TYR A 111 -7.00 25.69 13.63
C TYR A 111 -8.32 26.14 14.30
N TYR A 112 -9.33 25.27 14.34
CA TYR A 112 -10.62 25.57 14.95
C TYR A 112 -10.55 25.68 16.48
N GLU A 113 -9.71 24.87 17.12
CA GLU A 113 -9.45 24.99 18.57
C GLU A 113 -8.80 26.34 18.89
N GLN A 114 -7.79 26.75 18.12
CA GLN A 114 -7.11 28.05 18.31
C GLN A 114 -8.02 29.25 18.11
N THR A 115 -9.02 29.16 17.23
CA THR A 115 -10.00 30.22 16.97
C THR A 115 -11.22 30.17 17.91
N GLY A 116 -11.21 29.30 18.93
CA GLY A 116 -12.28 29.16 19.91
C GLY A 116 -13.52 28.42 19.41
N GLN A 117 -13.48 27.82 18.21
CA GLN A 117 -14.58 27.09 17.57
C GLN A 117 -14.56 25.60 17.93
N ILE A 118 -14.51 25.29 19.23
CA ILE A 118 -14.36 23.92 19.75
C ILE A 118 -15.46 22.96 19.23
N GLY A 119 -16.69 23.48 19.04
CA GLY A 119 -17.79 22.69 18.47
C GLY A 119 -17.53 22.22 17.03
N GLN A 120 -16.84 23.03 16.22
CA GLN A 120 -16.48 22.65 14.84
C GLN A 120 -15.32 21.66 14.81
N ALA A 121 -14.33 21.83 15.69
CA ALA A 121 -13.25 20.86 15.89
C ALA A 121 -13.79 19.48 16.27
N ALA A 122 -14.74 19.42 17.21
CA ALA A 122 -15.39 18.17 17.60
C ALA A 122 -16.26 17.55 16.48
N ALA A 123 -16.88 18.38 15.63
CA ALA A 123 -17.70 17.91 14.52
C ALA A 123 -16.87 17.21 13.43
N LEU A 124 -15.65 17.69 13.16
CA LEU A 124 -14.74 17.09 12.18
C LEU A 124 -14.38 15.65 12.51
N TRP A 125 -14.18 15.32 13.79
CA TRP A 125 -13.90 13.95 14.24
C TRP A 125 -15.08 12.99 14.01
N LYS A 126 -16.31 13.50 14.03
CA LYS A 126 -17.53 12.70 13.84
C LYS A 126 -17.86 12.51 12.36
N SER A 127 -17.65 13.55 11.56
CA SER A 127 -18.00 13.53 10.14
C SER A 127 -17.00 14.36 9.35
N ILE A 128 -16.10 13.67 8.65
CA ILE A 128 -15.12 14.28 7.76
C ILE A 128 -15.86 14.88 6.54
N PRO A 129 -15.72 16.18 6.26
CA PRO A 129 -16.34 16.81 5.10
C PRO A 129 -15.91 16.18 3.77
N TRP A 130 -16.86 16.04 2.85
CA TRP A 130 -16.63 15.40 1.56
C TRP A 130 -15.53 16.06 0.73
N TRP A 131 -15.34 17.38 0.87
CA TRP A 131 -14.31 18.11 0.12
C TRP A 131 -12.88 17.67 0.51
N ILE A 132 -12.63 17.30 1.77
CA ILE A 132 -11.32 16.79 2.24
C ILE A 132 -11.02 15.48 1.53
N ILE A 133 -12.03 14.61 1.45
CA ILE A 133 -11.95 13.32 0.77
C ILE A 133 -11.68 13.53 -0.73
N THR A 134 -12.40 14.44 -1.37
CA THR A 134 -12.24 14.73 -2.80
C THR A 134 -10.87 15.30 -3.13
N ILE A 135 -10.36 16.27 -2.37
CA ILE A 135 -9.01 16.83 -2.59
C ILE A 135 -7.95 15.76 -2.39
N SER A 136 -8.08 14.94 -1.35
CA SER A 136 -7.17 13.83 -1.08
C SER A 136 -7.17 12.81 -2.23
N ALA A 137 -8.34 12.42 -2.71
CA ALA A 137 -8.50 11.50 -3.83
C ALA A 137 -7.92 12.06 -5.15
N LEU A 138 -8.16 13.35 -5.43
CA LEU A 138 -7.61 14.02 -6.61
C LEU A 138 -6.08 14.12 -6.54
N SER A 139 -5.52 14.39 -5.36
CA SER A 139 -4.08 14.46 -5.14
C SER A 139 -3.41 13.10 -5.39
N ILE A 140 -3.92 12.03 -4.77
CA ILE A 140 -3.40 10.67 -4.96
C ILE A 140 -3.51 10.25 -6.43
N SER A 141 -4.67 10.48 -7.06
CA SER A 141 -4.91 10.11 -8.47
C SER A 141 -3.98 10.86 -9.43
N SER A 142 -3.80 12.17 -9.22
CA SER A 142 -2.91 12.99 -10.05
C SER A 142 -1.44 12.60 -9.86
N GLY A 143 -1.02 12.34 -8.62
CA GLY A 143 0.32 11.87 -8.32
C GLY A 143 0.64 10.53 -8.98
N MET A 144 -0.30 9.59 -8.97
CA MET A 144 -0.15 8.30 -9.64
C MET A 144 -0.09 8.46 -11.17
N ALA A 145 -0.91 9.34 -11.76
CA ALA A 145 -0.92 9.60 -13.20
C ALA A 145 0.41 10.20 -13.69
N ILE A 146 1.03 11.10 -12.93
CA ILE A 146 2.25 11.82 -13.34
C ILE A 146 3.52 11.03 -13.00
N GLY A 147 3.58 10.41 -11.81
CA GLY A 147 4.81 9.87 -11.24
C GLY A 147 4.90 8.34 -11.14
N GLY A 148 3.79 7.62 -11.33
CA GLY A 148 3.70 6.18 -11.01
C GLY A 148 4.49 5.26 -11.95
N TRP A 149 4.82 5.71 -13.17
CA TRP A 149 5.30 4.85 -14.25
C TRP A 149 6.58 4.08 -13.92
N ARG A 150 7.55 4.72 -13.25
CA ARG A 150 8.83 4.07 -12.91
C ARG A 150 8.65 2.92 -11.92
N VAL A 151 7.76 3.09 -10.94
CA VAL A 151 7.45 2.07 -9.93
C VAL A 151 6.65 0.92 -10.57
N ILE A 152 5.64 1.25 -11.39
CA ILE A 152 4.85 0.26 -12.14
C ILE A 152 5.77 -0.59 -13.03
N LYS A 153 6.74 0.03 -13.71
CA LYS A 153 7.72 -0.68 -14.55
C LYS A 153 8.59 -1.65 -13.73
N THR A 154 9.01 -1.25 -12.53
CA THR A 154 9.77 -2.14 -11.63
C THR A 154 8.94 -3.34 -11.20
N LEU A 155 7.72 -3.12 -10.71
CA LEU A 155 6.85 -4.21 -10.23
C LEU A 155 6.38 -5.13 -11.36
N GLY A 156 6.00 -4.55 -12.50
CA GLY A 156 5.40 -5.31 -13.61
C GLY A 156 6.38 -6.06 -14.50
N LEU A 157 7.62 -5.59 -14.62
CA LEU A 157 8.59 -6.14 -15.57
C LEU A 157 9.87 -6.67 -14.93
N ARG A 158 10.28 -6.12 -13.78
CA ARG A 158 11.58 -6.45 -13.18
C ARG A 158 11.50 -7.56 -12.14
N VAL A 159 10.42 -7.69 -11.38
CA VAL A 159 10.32 -8.69 -10.31
C VAL A 159 10.05 -10.11 -10.85
N THR A 160 9.08 -10.24 -11.74
CA THR A 160 8.72 -11.49 -12.43
C THR A 160 8.04 -11.18 -13.76
N THR A 161 8.06 -12.10 -14.71
CA THR A 161 7.37 -11.94 -15.99
C THR A 161 5.87 -12.18 -15.83
N LEU A 162 5.07 -11.11 -15.87
CA LEU A 162 3.62 -11.20 -15.73
C LEU A 162 2.93 -11.41 -17.09
N ARG A 163 2.10 -12.46 -17.17
CA ARG A 163 1.07 -12.64 -18.21
C ARG A 163 -0.27 -12.13 -17.64
N PRO A 164 -1.32 -11.94 -18.45
CA PRO A 164 -2.60 -11.42 -17.94
C PRO A 164 -3.16 -12.19 -16.75
N ILE A 165 -3.10 -13.53 -16.75
CA ILE A 165 -3.51 -14.36 -15.61
C ILE A 165 -2.70 -14.06 -14.35
N HIS A 166 -1.39 -13.86 -14.46
CA HIS A 166 -0.54 -13.52 -13.30
C HIS A 166 -0.89 -12.12 -12.77
N GLY A 167 -1.09 -11.16 -13.67
CA GLY A 167 -1.50 -9.81 -13.31
C GLY A 167 -2.83 -9.79 -12.57
N PHE A 168 -3.85 -10.45 -13.13
CA PHE A 168 -5.16 -10.62 -12.49
C PHE A 168 -5.02 -11.25 -11.11
N THR A 169 -4.28 -12.36 -11.00
CA THR A 169 -4.15 -13.11 -9.75
C THR A 169 -3.48 -12.28 -8.66
N ALA A 170 -2.37 -11.61 -8.99
CA ALA A 170 -1.64 -10.79 -8.03
C ALA A 170 -2.47 -9.59 -7.57
N GLN A 171 -3.17 -8.92 -8.50
CA GLN A 171 -4.03 -7.77 -8.19
C GLN A 171 -5.23 -8.15 -7.33
N THR A 172 -5.96 -9.20 -7.73
CA THR A 172 -7.14 -9.66 -6.98
C THR A 172 -6.75 -10.14 -5.58
N SER A 173 -5.68 -10.93 -5.46
CA SER A 173 -5.22 -11.40 -4.15
C SER A 173 -4.80 -10.25 -3.25
N ALA A 174 -3.97 -9.33 -3.74
CA ALA A 174 -3.52 -8.18 -2.96
C ALA A 174 -4.71 -7.29 -2.57
N ALA A 175 -5.63 -7.02 -3.49
CA ALA A 175 -6.81 -6.19 -3.24
C ALA A 175 -7.71 -6.80 -2.17
N THR A 176 -7.98 -8.12 -2.23
CA THR A 176 -8.74 -8.82 -1.20
C THR A 176 -8.07 -8.72 0.18
N ILE A 177 -6.75 -8.93 0.26
CA ILE A 177 -6.01 -8.83 1.52
C ILE A 177 -6.07 -7.40 2.08
N ILE A 178 -5.86 -6.40 1.23
CA ILE A 178 -5.91 -4.98 1.62
C ILE A 178 -7.32 -4.60 2.10
N GLU A 179 -8.36 -5.08 1.41
CA GLU A 179 -9.75 -4.78 1.76
C GLU A 179 -10.12 -5.38 3.11
N ILE A 180 -9.78 -6.66 3.34
CA ILE A 180 -9.99 -7.32 4.63
C ILE A 180 -9.24 -6.57 5.75
N ALA A 181 -7.96 -6.23 5.53
CA ALA A 181 -7.19 -5.48 6.52
C ALA A 181 -7.80 -4.10 6.81
N SER A 182 -8.29 -3.41 5.78
CA SER A 182 -8.93 -2.10 5.91
C SER A 182 -10.26 -2.19 6.69
N HIS A 183 -11.04 -3.25 6.49
CA HIS A 183 -12.26 -3.49 7.26
C HIS A 183 -11.99 -3.78 8.74
N LEU A 184 -10.87 -4.43 9.03
CA LEU A 184 -10.42 -4.68 10.41
C LEU A 184 -9.74 -3.44 11.03
N GLY A 185 -9.64 -2.32 10.31
CA GLY A 185 -8.96 -1.11 10.78
C GLY A 185 -7.45 -1.28 10.95
N ILE A 186 -6.85 -2.28 10.29
CA ILE A 186 -5.42 -2.54 10.36
C ILE A 186 -4.74 -1.81 9.21
N PRO A 187 -3.90 -0.78 9.48
CA PRO A 187 -3.14 -0.13 8.43
C PRO A 187 -2.12 -1.13 7.88
N ILE A 188 -2.22 -1.40 6.58
CA ILE A 188 -1.37 -2.36 5.89
C ILE A 188 -0.62 -1.64 4.78
N SER A 189 0.63 -2.04 4.53
CA SER A 189 1.33 -1.52 3.36
C SER A 189 0.79 -2.16 2.09
N THR A 190 0.06 -1.38 1.31
CA THR A 190 -0.45 -1.78 0.00
C THR A 190 0.69 -2.14 -0.95
N THR A 191 1.80 -1.39 -0.92
CA THR A 191 3.01 -1.66 -1.71
C THR A 191 3.69 -2.97 -1.32
N HIS A 192 3.81 -3.29 -0.02
CA HIS A 192 4.39 -4.56 0.42
C HIS A 192 3.50 -5.73 0.00
N CYS A 193 2.18 -5.59 0.17
CA CYS A 193 1.20 -6.60 -0.19
C CYS A 193 1.26 -6.93 -1.68
N ILE A 194 1.09 -5.94 -2.57
CA ILE A 194 1.09 -6.17 -4.03
C ILE A 194 2.43 -6.69 -4.54
N SER A 195 3.55 -6.13 -4.05
CA SER A 195 4.90 -6.58 -4.47
C SER A 195 5.12 -8.04 -4.11
N SER A 196 4.67 -8.44 -2.92
CA SER A 196 4.84 -9.80 -2.43
C SER A 196 3.85 -10.77 -3.09
N SER A 197 2.62 -10.33 -3.40
CA SER A 197 1.68 -11.11 -4.22
C SER A 197 2.23 -11.39 -5.62
N ILE A 198 2.90 -10.41 -6.24
CA ILE A 198 3.60 -10.61 -7.51
C ILE A 198 4.71 -11.67 -7.37
N MET A 199 5.49 -11.61 -6.29
CA MET A 199 6.53 -12.62 -6.01
C MET A 199 5.93 -14.01 -5.78
N GLY A 200 4.84 -14.11 -5.01
CA GLY A 200 4.13 -15.36 -4.73
C GLY A 200 3.54 -16.00 -5.99
N VAL A 201 2.89 -15.20 -6.84
CA VAL A 201 2.41 -15.64 -8.15
C VAL A 201 3.59 -16.13 -9.02
N GLY A 202 4.71 -15.41 -9.03
CA GLY A 202 5.92 -15.83 -9.75
C GLY A 202 6.49 -17.15 -9.26
N ALA A 203 6.49 -17.37 -7.94
CA ALA A 203 7.03 -18.56 -7.29
C ALA A 203 6.27 -19.85 -7.65
N THR A 204 4.99 -19.76 -8.04
CA THR A 204 4.21 -20.95 -8.49
C THR A 204 4.74 -21.61 -9.75
N ARG A 205 5.46 -20.87 -10.61
CA ARG A 205 6.10 -21.46 -11.80
C ARG A 205 7.40 -22.17 -11.44
N ARG A 206 8.27 -21.45 -10.74
CA ARG A 206 9.56 -21.91 -10.20
C ARG A 206 10.12 -20.78 -9.33
N LEU A 207 10.86 -21.13 -8.28
CA LEU A 207 11.51 -20.12 -7.43
C LEU A 207 12.46 -19.21 -8.23
N SER A 208 13.12 -19.72 -9.26
CA SER A 208 14.01 -18.93 -10.13
C SER A 208 13.29 -17.97 -11.10
N ALA A 209 11.96 -18.01 -11.19
CA ALA A 209 11.19 -17.04 -11.98
C ALA A 209 11.11 -15.68 -11.27
N VAL A 210 11.26 -15.66 -9.94
CA VAL A 210 11.37 -14.45 -9.15
C VAL A 210 12.82 -13.98 -9.19
N ARG A 211 13.04 -12.71 -9.56
CA ARG A 211 14.37 -12.10 -9.55
C ARG A 211 14.76 -11.72 -8.12
N TRP A 212 15.27 -12.66 -7.35
CA TRP A 212 15.59 -12.48 -5.92
C TRP A 212 16.54 -11.34 -5.61
N GLY A 213 17.51 -11.03 -6.48
CA GLY A 213 18.36 -9.85 -6.31
C GLY A 213 17.56 -8.53 -6.28
N ILE A 214 16.51 -8.45 -7.09
CA ILE A 214 15.62 -7.27 -7.12
C ILE A 214 14.67 -7.30 -5.92
N ALA A 215 14.14 -8.47 -5.56
CA ALA A 215 13.31 -8.63 -4.37
C ALA A 215 14.08 -8.22 -3.09
N SER A 216 15.34 -8.63 -2.97
CA SER A 216 16.22 -8.26 -1.85
C SER A 216 16.47 -6.76 -1.78
N ASN A 217 16.71 -6.10 -2.93
CA ASN A 217 16.85 -4.65 -2.99
C ASN A 217 15.57 -3.92 -2.55
N ILE A 218 14.40 -4.47 -2.91
CA ILE A 218 13.09 -3.94 -2.48
C ILE A 218 12.93 -4.08 -0.96
N ILE A 219 13.20 -5.26 -0.39
CA ILE A 219 13.11 -5.49 1.05
C ILE A 219 14.09 -4.59 1.81
N THR A 220 15.30 -4.40 1.29
CA THR A 220 16.28 -3.47 1.86
C THR A 220 15.75 -2.05 1.89
N ALA A 221 15.11 -1.59 0.79
CA ALA A 221 14.47 -0.29 0.75
C ALA A 221 13.33 -0.17 1.78
N TRP A 222 12.56 -1.23 2.01
CA TRP A 222 11.49 -1.25 3.02
C TRP A 222 12.04 -1.08 4.44
N ILE A 223 13.13 -1.77 4.77
CA ILE A 223 13.77 -1.66 6.09
C ILE A 223 14.37 -0.25 6.26
N LEU A 224 15.10 0.24 5.26
CA LEU A 224 15.72 1.57 5.29
C LEU A 224 14.72 2.73 5.34
N THR A 225 13.47 2.49 4.95
CA THR A 225 12.41 3.51 5.01
C THR A 225 12.21 4.03 6.43
N PHE A 226 12.24 3.16 7.44
CA PHE A 226 12.03 3.54 8.85
C PHE A 226 13.07 4.53 9.38
N PRO A 227 14.38 4.22 9.38
CA PRO A 227 15.39 5.13 9.92
C PRO A 227 15.49 6.42 9.09
N ILE A 228 15.33 6.36 7.77
CA ILE A 228 15.42 7.54 6.91
C ILE A 228 14.24 8.48 7.17
N CYS A 229 13.00 7.97 7.08
CA CYS A 229 11.83 8.81 7.28
C CYS A 229 11.66 9.25 8.75
N GLY A 230 11.97 8.37 9.70
CA GLY A 230 11.99 8.72 11.11
C GLY A 230 13.04 9.79 11.44
N GLY A 231 14.27 9.62 10.94
CA GLY A 231 15.33 10.63 11.12
C GLY A 231 14.97 11.98 10.51
N LEU A 232 14.45 12.00 9.28
CA LEU A 232 13.98 13.24 8.64
C LEU A 232 12.80 13.87 9.40
N GLY A 233 11.86 13.04 9.86
CA GLY A 233 10.71 13.50 10.65
C GLY A 233 11.15 14.16 11.96
N TYR A 234 12.09 13.55 12.68
CA TYR A 234 12.66 14.11 13.91
C TYR A 234 13.41 15.42 13.66
N LEU A 235 14.18 15.51 12.57
CA LEU A 235 14.99 16.69 12.26
C LEU A 235 14.19 17.89 11.78
N PHE A 236 13.03 17.66 11.14
CA PHE A 236 12.17 18.71 10.59
C PHE A 236 10.95 19.03 11.47
N ALA A 237 10.86 18.43 12.65
CA ALA A 237 9.80 18.68 13.63
C ALA A 237 9.96 20.06 14.28
#